data_AF-A0A640XL06-F1
#
_entry.id   AF-A0A640XL06-F1
#
_cell.length_a   1.000
_cell.length_b   1.000
_cell.length_c   1.000
_cell.angle_alpha   90.00
_cell.angle_beta   90.00
_cell.angle_gamma   90.00
#
_symmetry.space_group_name_H-M   'P 1'
#
loop_
_entity.id
_entity.type
_entity.pdbx_description
1 polymer ?
#
loop_
_entity_poly.entity_id
_entity_poly.type
_entity_poly.pdbx_seq_one_letter_code
_entity_poly.pdbx_strand_id
1 'polypeptide(L)'
;MKIGRTAEPATIMEVLMEAIKREQESYDYYYRAALQAAKPATRKMLLNLADWEKGHIDELTNHVMELKAQMEIDRAITGGL
;
A
#
# COMPACT_ATOMS: atom_id res chain seq x y z
N MET A 1 -3.29 -27.32 -20.26
CA MET A 1 -2.55 -26.07 -19.97
C MET A 1 -3.53 -24.92 -20.15
N LYS A 2 -4.11 -24.40 -19.06
CA LYS A 2 -5.06 -23.28 -19.14
C LYS A 2 -4.23 -22.01 -19.28
N ILE A 3 -4.30 -21.38 -20.44
CA ILE A 3 -3.68 -20.08 -20.72
C ILE A 3 -4.27 -19.11 -19.71
N GLY A 4 -3.40 -18.56 -18.86
CA GLY A 4 -3.79 -17.66 -17.78
C GLY A 4 -4.54 -16.47 -18.35
N ARG A 5 -5.64 -16.09 -17.67
CA ARG A 5 -6.35 -14.83 -17.91
C ARG A 5 -5.30 -13.72 -17.96
N THR A 6 -5.15 -13.06 -19.11
CA THR A 6 -4.49 -11.76 -19.18
C THR A 6 -5.34 -10.83 -18.31
N ALA A 7 -4.84 -10.48 -17.13
CA ALA A 7 -5.52 -9.56 -16.24
C ALA A 7 -5.71 -8.23 -16.98
N GLU A 8 -6.92 -7.67 -16.92
CA GLU A 8 -7.18 -6.33 -17.42
C GLU A 8 -6.23 -5.31 -16.75
N PRO A 9 -5.90 -4.18 -17.41
CA PRO A 9 -5.07 -3.17 -16.79
C PRO A 9 -5.78 -2.64 -15.55
N ALA A 10 -5.20 -2.90 -14.38
CA ALA A 10 -5.68 -2.33 -13.13
C ALA A 10 -5.62 -0.80 -13.21
N THR A 11 -6.66 -0.14 -12.74
CA THR A 11 -6.66 1.32 -12.58
C THR A 11 -5.55 1.73 -11.60
N ILE A 12 -5.02 2.95 -11.73
CA ILE A 12 -4.02 3.47 -10.79
C ILE A 12 -4.55 3.42 -9.35
N MET A 13 -5.85 3.69 -9.14
CA MET A 13 -6.49 3.57 -7.83
C MET A 13 -6.39 2.15 -7.25
N GLU A 14 -6.69 1.12 -8.05
CA GLU A 14 -6.59 -0.27 -7.61
C GLU A 14 -5.15 -0.67 -7.29
N VAL A 15 -4.18 -0.20 -8.10
CA VAL A 15 -2.75 -0.44 -7.85
C VAL A 15 -2.31 0.18 -6.53
N LEU A 16 -2.69 1.44 -6.26
CA LEU A 16 -2.36 2.13 -5.01
C LEU A 16 -3.01 1.45 -3.80
N MET A 17 -4.27 1.04 -3.92
CA MET A 17 -4.96 0.32 -2.84
C MET A 17 -4.33 -1.04 -2.52
N GLU A 18 -3.95 -1.80 -3.55
CA GLU A 18 -3.23 -3.07 -3.38
C GLU A 18 -1.84 -2.84 -2.79
N ALA A 19 -1.13 -1.77 -3.18
CA ALA A 19 0.15 -1.41 -2.59
C ALA A 19 0.01 -1.11 -1.09
N ILE A 20 -0.96 -0.27 -0.68
CA ILE A 20 -1.22 0.02 0.75
C ILE A 20 -1.48 -1.26 1.54
N LYS A 21 -2.29 -2.16 0.98
CA LYS A 21 -2.57 -3.45 1.61
C LYS A 21 -1.30 -4.28 1.81
N ARG A 22 -0.43 -4.33 0.81
CA ARG A 22 0.86 -5.06 0.90
C ARG A 22 1.78 -4.45 1.94
N GLU A 23 1.87 -3.13 2.03
CA GLU A 23 2.69 -2.48 3.06
C GLU A 23 2.13 -2.74 4.47
N GLN A 24 0.80 -2.78 4.62
CA GLN A 24 0.18 -3.17 5.90
C GLN A 24 0.48 -4.64 6.27
N GLU A 25 0.48 -5.55 5.29
CA GLU A 25 0.87 -6.95 5.50
C GLU A 25 2.36 -7.08 5.87
N SER A 26 3.24 -6.33 5.21
CA SER A 26 4.68 -6.25 5.52
C SER A 26 4.93 -5.68 6.92
N TYR A 27 4.23 -4.61 7.30
CA TYR A 27 4.26 -4.04 8.64
C TYR A 27 3.94 -5.09 9.70
N ASP A 28 2.79 -5.76 9.55
CA ASP A 28 2.33 -6.79 10.47
C ASP A 28 3.33 -7.93 10.57
N TYR A 29 3.91 -8.34 9.44
CA TYR A 29 4.92 -9.37 9.38
C TYR A 29 6.17 -9.00 10.19
N TYR A 30 6.77 -7.84 9.92
CA TYR A 30 7.99 -7.40 10.61
C TYR A 30 7.73 -7.16 12.10
N TYR A 31 6.59 -6.57 12.44
CA TYR A 31 6.22 -6.32 13.83
C TYR A 31 6.07 -7.64 14.61
N ARG A 32 5.35 -8.63 14.07
CA ARG A 32 5.20 -9.96 14.69
C ARG A 32 6.53 -10.69 14.79
N ALA A 33 7.39 -10.60 13.76
CA ALA A 33 8.73 -11.16 13.81
C ALA A 33 9.59 -10.51 14.90
N ALA A 34 9.49 -9.19 15.08
CA ALA A 34 10.22 -8.47 16.12
C ALA A 34 9.82 -8.94 17.52
N LEU A 35 8.53 -9.23 17.75
CA LEU A 35 8.04 -9.74 19.03
C LEU A 35 8.68 -11.09 19.39
N GLN A 36 8.88 -11.95 18.39
CA GLN A 36 9.48 -13.29 18.54
C GLN A 36 11.01 -13.28 18.56
N ALA A 37 11.66 -12.17 18.19
CA ALA A 37 13.11 -12.09 18.11
C ALA A 37 13.77 -12.14 19.50
N ALA A 38 14.63 -13.16 19.72
CA ALA A 38 15.38 -13.32 20.97
C ALA A 38 16.53 -12.33 21.11
N LYS A 39 17.20 -11.98 20.00
CA LYS A 39 18.34 -11.06 20.01
C LYS A 39 17.86 -9.60 19.96
N PRO A 40 18.31 -8.72 20.89
CA PRO A 40 17.90 -7.31 20.89
C PRO A 40 18.21 -6.57 19.59
N ALA A 41 19.36 -6.85 18.97
CA ALA A 41 19.74 -6.24 17.69
C ALA A 41 18.77 -6.62 16.55
N THR A 42 18.37 -7.90 16.48
CA THR A 42 17.40 -8.39 15.49
C THR A 42 16.01 -7.79 15.72
N ARG A 43 15.57 -7.71 16.98
CA ARG A 43 14.31 -7.03 17.34
C ARG A 43 14.31 -5.58 16.87
N LYS A 44 15.39 -4.83 17.14
CA LYS A 44 15.52 -3.43 16.72
C LYS A 44 15.47 -3.28 15.20
N MET A 45 16.19 -4.14 14.47
CA MET A 45 16.16 -4.14 13.00
C MET A 45 14.74 -4.37 12.46
N LEU A 46 14.03 -5.38 12.97
CA LEU A 46 12.67 -5.70 12.53
C LEU A 46 11.67 -4.59 12.87
N LEU A 47 11.81 -3.94 14.05
CA LEU A 47 10.99 -2.77 14.39
C LEU A 47 11.26 -1.59 13.46
N ASN A 48 12.51 -1.35 13.05
CA ASN A 48 12.82 -0.31 12.08
C ASN A 48 12.19 -0.59 10.71
N LEU A 49 12.23 -1.85 10.24
CA LEU A 49 11.57 -2.23 8.99
C LEU A 49 10.05 -2.00 9.07
N ALA A 50 9.41 -2.42 10.16
CA ALA A 50 8.00 -2.13 10.38
C ALA A 50 7.73 -0.61 10.36
N ASP A 51 8.57 0.21 11.01
CA ASP A 51 8.39 1.66 11.00
C ASP A 51 8.50 2.28 9.59
N TRP A 52 9.38 1.75 8.73
CA TRP A 52 9.47 2.17 7.33
C TRP A 52 8.20 1.88 6.55
N GLU A 53 7.59 0.71 6.75
CA GLU A 53 6.33 0.39 6.05
C GLU A 53 5.19 1.32 6.43
N LYS A 54 5.17 1.87 7.67
CA LYS A 54 4.21 2.93 8.01
C LYS A 54 4.40 4.17 7.16
N GLY A 55 5.66 4.59 6.95
CA GLY A 55 5.97 5.72 6.09
C GLY A 55 5.50 5.50 4.65
N HIS A 56 5.70 4.29 4.12
CA HIS A 56 5.19 3.92 2.79
C HIS A 56 3.66 3.94 2.73
N ILE A 57 2.96 3.43 3.76
CA ILE A 57 1.50 3.49 3.86
C ILE A 57 1.00 4.94 3.83
N ASP A 58 1.64 5.83 4.60
CA ASP A 58 1.27 7.24 4.65
C ASP A 58 1.47 7.92 3.28
N GLU A 59 2.59 7.68 2.61
CA GLU A 59 2.89 8.20 1.26
C GLU A 59 1.86 7.72 0.23
N LEU A 60 1.59 6.42 0.18
CA LEU A 60 0.61 5.83 -0.73
C LEU A 60 -0.81 6.35 -0.45
N THR A 61 -1.15 6.54 0.82
CA THR A 61 -2.46 7.10 1.22
C THR A 61 -2.61 8.53 0.73
N ASN A 62 -1.55 9.35 0.80
CA ASN A 62 -1.56 10.71 0.25
C ASN A 62 -1.81 10.70 -1.26
N HIS A 63 -1.14 9.81 -2.01
CA HIS A 63 -1.38 9.67 -3.45
C HIS A 63 -2.82 9.24 -3.77
N VAL A 64 -3.43 8.38 -2.95
CA VAL A 64 -4.85 8.03 -3.10
C VAL A 64 -5.74 9.26 -2.89
N MET A 65 -5.45 10.11 -1.90
CA MET A 65 -6.22 11.34 -1.67
C MET A 65 -6.09 12.33 -2.84
N GLU A 66 -4.87 12.54 -3.32
CA GLU A 66 -4.60 13.40 -4.49
C GLU A 66 -5.34 12.91 -5.73
N LEU A 67 -5.28 11.60 -6.02
CA LEU A 67 -5.96 11.00 -7.15
C LEU A 67 -7.49 11.15 -7.03
N LYS A 68 -8.05 10.94 -5.83
CA LYS A 68 -9.49 11.15 -5.59
C LYS A 68 -9.90 12.60 -5.82
N ALA A 69 -9.13 13.56 -5.31
CA ALA A 69 -9.41 14.98 -5.52
C ALA A 69 -9.39 15.34 -7.01
N GLN A 70 -8.42 14.83 -7.77
CA GLN A 70 -8.36 15.03 -9.22
C GLN A 70 -9.58 14.42 -9.92
N MET A 71 -9.98 13.20 -9.56
CA MET A 71 -11.17 12.55 -10.13
C MET A 71 -12.46 13.32 -9.85
N GLU A 72 -12.60 13.91 -8.66
CA GLU A 72 -13.75 14.76 -8.32
C GLU A 72 -13.80 16.05 -9.13
N ILE A 73 -12.64 16.70 -9.31
CA ILE A 73 -12.50 17.88 -10.17
C ILE A 73 -12.87 17.53 -11.62
N ASP A 74 -12.32 16.44 -12.15
CA ASP A 74 -12.59 15.99 -13.51
C ASP A 74 -14.07 15.68 -13.71
N ARG A 75 -14.72 15.02 -12.74
CA ARG A 75 -16.17 14.73 -12.78
C ARG A 75 -17.00 16.01 -12.76
N ALA A 76 -16.59 17.02 -11.99
CA ALA A 76 -17.30 18.29 -11.92
C ALA A 76 -17.16 19.10 -13.21
N ILE A 77 -15.98 19.11 -13.82
CA ILE A 77 -15.69 19.85 -15.06
C ILE A 77 -16.31 19.17 -16.28
N THR A 78 -16.24 17.83 -16.36
CA THR A 78 -16.77 17.08 -17.50
C THR A 78 -18.29 16.95 -17.50
N GLY A 79 -18.96 17.40 -16.42
CA GLY A 79 -20.41 17.60 -16.35
C GLY A 79 -21.17 16.30 -16.59
N GLY A 80 -21.45 15.57 -15.50
CA GLY A 80 -22.20 14.30 -15.51
C GLY A 80 -23.13 14.09 -16.71
N LEU A 81 -22.67 13.26 -17.64
CA LEU A 81 -23.51 12.50 -18.55
C LEU A 81 -23.87 11.18 -17.89
#